data_AF-A0A7Y6XLB0-F1
#
_entry.id   AF-A0A7Y6XLB0-F1
#
_cell.length_a   1.000
_cell.length_b   1.000
_cell.length_c   1.000
_cell.angle_alpha   90.00
_cell.angle_beta   90.00
_cell.angle_gamma   90.00
#
_symmetry.space_group_name_H-M   'P 1'
#
loop_
_entity.id
_entity.type
_entity.pdbx_description
1 polymer ?
#
loop_
_entity_poly.entity_id
_entity_poly.type
_entity_poly.pdbx_seq_one_letter_code
_entity_poly.pdbx_strand_id
1 'polypeptide(L)'
;MVSTEADQAHLWTFVYTEGVQPTNNLAERDLRHAVIWRKTSFGTQSEDASLFVARILTAVMSLRKQERNVLDYLTASVEAQLHGTPAPSLLPGT
;
A
#
# COMPACT_ATOMS: atom_id res chain seq x y z
N MET A 1 -25.24 -8.26 -11.88
CA MET A 1 -24.67 -8.81 -13.13
C MET A 1 -23.27 -8.24 -13.23
N VAL A 2 -22.27 -8.99 -12.75
CA VAL A 2 -20.88 -8.51 -12.65
C VAL A 2 -20.23 -8.67 -14.03
N SER A 3 -19.61 -7.60 -14.53
CA SER A 3 -18.92 -7.54 -15.82
C SER A 3 -17.70 -8.47 -15.83
N THR A 4 -17.88 -9.71 -16.29
CA THR A 4 -16.86 -10.78 -16.27
C THR A 4 -15.79 -10.68 -17.34
N GLU A 5 -15.96 -9.84 -18.37
CA GLU A 5 -15.00 -9.77 -19.50
C GLU A 5 -13.75 -8.95 -19.17
N ALA A 6 -13.85 -7.91 -18.34
CA ALA A 6 -12.71 -7.06 -17.98
C ALA A 6 -11.71 -7.79 -17.05
N ASP A 7 -12.20 -8.61 -16.11
CA ASP A 7 -11.34 -9.40 -15.22
C ASP A 7 -10.55 -10.48 -15.98
N GLN A 8 -11.10 -11.03 -17.07
CA GLN A 8 -10.42 -12.05 -17.87
C GLN A 8 -9.17 -11.52 -18.59
N ALA A 9 -9.15 -10.23 -18.95
CA ALA A 9 -8.06 -9.62 -19.70
C ALA A 9 -6.71 -9.70 -18.97
N HIS A 10 -6.71 -9.75 -17.63
CA HIS A 10 -5.50 -9.75 -16.83
C HIS A 10 -5.04 -11.14 -16.38
N LEU A 11 -5.89 -12.17 -16.50
CA LEU A 11 -5.56 -13.54 -16.06
C LEU A 11 -4.31 -14.10 -16.74
N TRP A 12 -4.05 -13.70 -17.98
CA TRP A 12 -2.97 -14.22 -18.81
C TRP A 12 -1.80 -13.24 -18.98
N THR A 13 -1.74 -12.17 -18.19
CA THR A 13 -0.67 -11.15 -18.33
C THR A 13 0.74 -11.76 -18.25
N PHE A 14 0.92 -12.80 -17.44
CA PHE A 14 2.18 -13.52 -17.29
C PHE A 14 2.66 -14.23 -18.58
N VAL A 15 1.76 -14.50 -19.54
CA VAL A 15 2.11 -15.10 -20.83
C VAL A 15 2.81 -14.08 -21.74
N TYR A 16 2.46 -12.81 -21.60
CA TYR A 16 2.91 -11.74 -22.49
C TYR A 16 3.98 -10.83 -21.88
N THR A 17 4.09 -10.81 -20.54
CA THR A 17 5.01 -9.93 -19.82
C THR A 17 5.99 -10.72 -18.97
N GLU A 18 7.27 -10.67 -19.36
CA GLU A 18 8.36 -11.29 -18.60
C GLU A 18 8.43 -10.73 -17.17
N GLY A 19 8.68 -11.60 -16.19
CA GLY A 19 8.77 -11.23 -14.77
C GLY A 19 7.43 -11.15 -14.02
N VAL A 20 6.29 -11.17 -14.72
CA VAL A 20 4.97 -11.28 -14.06
C VAL A 20 4.72 -12.74 -13.69
N GLN A 21 4.44 -13.01 -12.42
CA GLN A 21 4.14 -14.37 -11.97
C GLN A 21 2.71 -14.80 -12.36
N PRO A 22 2.47 -16.11 -12.61
CA PRO A 22 1.14 -16.63 -12.92
C PRO A 22 0.21 -16.70 -11.69
N THR A 23 0.55 -16.03 -10.58
CA THR A 23 -0.21 -16.08 -9.32
C THR A 23 -0.35 -14.70 -8.72
N ASN A 24 -1.44 -14.48 -7.97
CA ASN A 24 -1.70 -13.23 -7.26
C ASN A 24 -1.01 -13.13 -5.89
N ASN A 25 -0.12 -14.08 -5.56
CA ASN A 25 0.48 -14.21 -4.22
C ASN A 25 1.17 -12.93 -3.72
N LEU A 26 1.79 -12.16 -4.63
CA LEU A 26 2.44 -10.90 -4.29
C LEU A 26 1.41 -9.87 -3.80
N ALA A 27 0.38 -9.60 -4.60
CA ALA A 27 -0.64 -8.62 -4.23
C ALA A 27 -1.43 -9.07 -3.00
N GLU A 28 -1.75 -10.36 -2.89
CA GLU A 28 -2.40 -10.92 -1.69
C GLU A 28 -1.54 -10.75 -0.44
N ARG A 29 -0.23 -10.98 -0.53
CA ARG A 29 0.70 -10.81 0.60
C ARG A 29 0.79 -9.34 1.02
N ASP A 30 0.84 -8.44 0.05
CA ASP A 30 0.88 -7.00 0.31
C ASP A 30 -0.40 -6.52 1.01
N LEU A 31 -1.57 -6.94 0.52
CA LEU A 31 -2.87 -6.53 1.06
C LEU A 31 -3.24 -7.24 2.37
N ARG A 32 -2.63 -8.39 2.69
CA ARG A 32 -3.00 -9.22 3.85
C ARG A 32 -3.06 -8.45 5.16
N HIS A 33 -2.11 -7.55 5.40
CA HIS A 33 -2.08 -6.75 6.64
C HIS A 33 -3.31 -5.85 6.76
N ALA A 34 -3.68 -5.15 5.69
CA ALA A 34 -4.85 -4.28 5.66
C ALA A 34 -6.15 -5.08 5.85
N VAL A 35 -6.25 -6.24 5.19
CA VAL A 35 -7.43 -7.13 5.28
C VAL A 35 -7.61 -7.69 6.69
N ILE A 36 -6.53 -8.19 7.30
CA ILE A 36 -6.58 -8.70 8.68
C ILE A 36 -6.99 -7.59 9.63
N TRP A 37 -6.36 -6.42 9.56
CA TRP A 37 -6.68 -5.28 10.41
C TRP A 37 -8.15 -4.87 10.31
N ARG A 38 -8.67 -4.70 9.08
CA ARG A 38 -10.09 -4.38 8.87
C ARG A 38 -11.00 -5.44 9.49
N LYS A 39 -10.66 -6.72 9.34
CA LYS A 39 -11.46 -7.83 9.87
C LYS A 39 -11.47 -7.87 11.40
N THR A 40 -10.33 -7.63 12.04
CA THR A 40 -10.20 -7.70 13.51
C THR A 40 -10.64 -6.42 14.22
N SER A 41 -10.56 -5.28 13.56
CA SER A 41 -10.79 -3.95 14.14
C SER A 41 -12.03 -3.25 13.58
N PHE A 42 -12.85 -3.95 12.79
CA PHE A 42 -14.09 -3.46 12.15
C PHE A 42 -13.91 -2.28 11.16
N GLY A 43 -12.68 -1.86 10.90
CA GLY A 43 -12.38 -0.77 9.97
C GLY A 43 -12.73 0.61 10.53
N THR A 44 -13.01 1.56 9.62
CA THR A 44 -13.28 2.97 9.92
C THR A 44 -14.74 3.31 9.67
N GLN A 45 -15.26 4.28 10.45
CA GLN A 45 -16.66 4.75 10.33
C GLN A 45 -16.78 6.16 9.72
N SER A 46 -15.65 6.77 9.34
CA SER A 46 -15.61 8.06 8.66
C SER A 46 -14.70 8.03 7.44
N GLU A 47 -14.94 8.94 6.50
CA GLU A 47 -14.11 9.12 5.32
C GLU A 47 -12.68 9.56 5.70
N ASP A 48 -12.55 10.51 6.63
CA ASP A 48 -11.25 10.99 7.11
C ASP A 48 -10.40 9.87 7.74
N ALA A 49 -11.02 9.03 8.57
CA ALA A 49 -10.31 7.89 9.15
C ALA A 49 -9.93 6.87 8.07
N SER A 50 -10.79 6.65 7.07
CA SER A 50 -10.50 5.76 5.94
C SER A 50 -9.31 6.27 5.13
N LEU A 51 -9.24 7.57 4.89
CA LEU A 51 -8.14 8.21 4.20
C LEU A 51 -6.84 8.13 5.01
N PHE A 52 -6.91 8.34 6.32
CA PHE A 52 -5.77 8.16 7.22
C PHE A 52 -5.20 6.74 7.13
N VAL A 53 -6.06 5.73 7.25
CA VAL A 53 -5.67 4.32 7.16
C VAL A 53 -5.06 4.01 5.80
N ALA A 54 -5.67 4.48 4.71
CA ALA A 54 -5.14 4.29 3.36
C ALA A 54 -3.72 4.88 3.22
N ARG A 55 -3.50 6.10 3.75
CA ARG A 55 -2.19 6.78 3.71
C ARG A 55 -1.13 6.04 4.55
N ILE A 56 -1.47 5.66 5.79
CA ILE A 56 -0.53 4.95 6.67
C ILE A 56 -0.17 3.57 6.09
N LEU A 57 -1.14 2.80 5.60
CA LEU A 57 -0.86 1.51 4.98
C LEU A 57 0.02 1.68 3.73
N THR A 58 -0.25 2.70 2.90
CA THR A 58 0.59 3.00 1.73
C THR A 58 2.04 3.28 2.14
N ALA A 59 2.25 4.13 3.14
CA ALA A 59 3.59 4.44 3.64
C ALA A 59 4.29 3.19 4.20
N VAL A 60 3.63 2.45 5.09
CA VAL A 60 4.18 1.23 5.72
C VAL A 60 4.55 0.18 4.68
N MET A 61 3.65 -0.13 3.74
CA MET A 61 3.89 -1.15 2.71
C MET A 61 5.03 -0.73 1.78
N SER A 62 5.08 0.54 1.39
CA SER A 62 6.14 1.06 0.51
C SER A 62 7.51 1.02 1.21
N LEU A 63 7.59 1.48 2.46
CA LEU A 63 8.84 1.50 3.23
C LEU A 63 9.37 0.09 3.49
N ARG A 64 8.49 -0.86 3.81
CA ARG A 64 8.89 -2.27 3.99
C ARG A 64 9.46 -2.88 2.71
N LYS A 65 8.86 -2.58 1.54
CA LYS A 65 9.38 -3.03 0.24
C LYS A 65 10.71 -2.38 -0.13
N GLN A 66 10.94 -1.15 0.35
CA GLN A 66 12.19 -0.41 0.17
C GLN A 66 13.24 -0.73 1.24
N GLU A 67 12.96 -1.66 2.16
CA GLU A 67 13.85 -1.99 3.29
C GLU A 67 14.20 -0.78 4.19
N ARG A 68 13.27 0.19 4.28
CA ARG A 68 13.41 1.41 5.10
C ARG A 68 12.65 1.27 6.42
N ASN A 69 13.21 1.85 7.48
CA ASN A 69 12.56 1.87 8.79
C ASN A 69 11.29 2.74 8.76
N VAL A 70 10.16 2.13 9.11
CA VAL A 70 8.85 2.78 9.14
C VAL A 70 8.78 3.87 10.21
N LEU A 71 9.27 3.58 11.42
CA LEU A 71 9.18 4.51 12.53
C LEU A 71 10.02 5.75 12.27
N ASP A 72 11.26 5.58 11.81
CA ASP A 72 12.16 6.69 11.49
C ASP A 72 11.55 7.63 10.44
N TYR A 73 10.93 7.06 9.39
CA TYR A 73 10.25 7.85 8.37
C TYR A 73 9.05 8.62 8.93
N LEU A 74 8.21 7.98 9.75
CA LEU A 74 7.03 8.63 10.33
C LEU A 74 7.44 9.74 11.31
N THR A 75 8.46 9.50 12.14
CA THR A 75 9.04 10.51 13.03
C THR A 75 9.52 11.72 12.23
N ALA A 76 10.36 11.50 11.21
CA ALA A 76 10.86 12.57 10.36
C ALA A 76 9.74 13.32 9.62
N SER A 77 8.66 12.63 9.24
CA SER A 77 7.49 13.26 8.61
C SER A 77 6.73 14.18 9.56
N VAL A 78 6.57 13.76 10.83
CA VAL A 78 5.91 14.57 11.87
C VAL A 78 6.79 15.76 12.25
N GLU A 79 8.09 15.55 12.43
CA GLU A 79 9.06 16.62 12.70
C GLU A 79 9.04 17.67 11.59
N ALA A 80 9.07 17.24 10.32
CA ALA A 80 9.00 18.15 9.18
C ALA A 80 7.72 19.00 9.18
N GLN A 81 6.58 18.38 9.48
CA GLN A 81 5.30 19.08 9.59
C GLN A 81 5.31 20.11 10.74
N LEU A 82 5.88 19.77 11.89
CA LEU A 82 5.96 20.66 13.06
C LEU A 82 6.88 21.86 12.80
N HIS A 83 7.97 21.65 12.07
CA HIS A 83 8.97 22.67 11.76
C HIS A 83 8.69 23.44 10.46
N GLY A 84 7.64 23.07 9.71
CA GLY A 84 7.32 23.69 8.42
C GLY A 84 8.36 23.41 7.33
N THR A 85 9.09 22.29 7.43
CA THR A 85 10.09 21.88 6.45
C THR A 85 9.55 20.79 5.52
N PRO A 86 10.20 20.52 4.38
CA PRO A 86 9.75 19.48 3.47
C PRO A 86 9.78 18.08 4.12
N ALA A 87 8.68 17.32 4.00
CA ALA A 87 8.62 15.94 4.47
C ALA A 87 9.58 15.03 3.68
N PRO A 88 10.13 13.97 4.31
CA PRO A 88 10.97 13.01 3.60
C PRO A 88 10.20 12.33 2.45
N SER A 89 10.88 12.06 1.34
CA SER A 89 10.25 11.38 0.20
C SER A 89 9.92 9.91 0.54
N LEU A 90 8.69 9.52 0.22
CA LEU A 90 8.29 8.10 0.24
C LEU A 90 8.85 7.34 -0.96
N LEU A 91 9.06 8.02 -2.09
CA LEU A 91 9.62 7.43 -3.29
C LEU A 91 11.15 7.30 -3.12
N PRO A 92 11.74 6.18 -3.56
CA PRO A 92 13.20 6.04 -3.57
C PRO A 92 13.82 7.10 -4.49
N GLY A 93 15.04 7.52 -4.18
CA GLY A 93 15.82 8.36 -5.09
C GLY A 93 16.07 7.59 -6.40
N THR A 94 16.02 8.32 -7.51
CA THR A 94 16.41 7.79 -8.84
C THR A 94 17.90 7.61 -8.96
#